data_AF-A0A7S2VHQ6-F1
#
_entry.id   AF-A0A7S2VHQ6-F1
#
_cell.length_a   1.000
_cell.length_b   1.000
_cell.length_c   1.000
_cell.angle_alpha   90.00
_cell.angle_beta   90.00
_cell.angle_gamma   90.00
#
_symmetry.space_group_name_H-M   'P 1'
#
loop_
_entity.id
_entity.type
_entity.pdbx_description
1 polymer ?
#
loop_
_entity_poly.entity_id
_entity_poly.type
_entity_poly.pdbx_seq_one_letter_code
_entity_poly.pdbx_strand_id
1 'polypeptide(L)'
;EKMQNFYDVLLRRFVAVGDAVFNSGSGGPDLERYEQLNSLTKTLYAMSQDSPECAGSVWNRRLGIFQQAVAKRLRDVEVNSLGDACEGEFSAWPSTGMLLLMRALPHIFPSTDRRHAVVTPALLLLGQILAQTPVKTRCDVTKGLFCAALMMEYTKGAKRFPPEATAFLASALRLYADDVESVLGTSPLPSLSNATNCSQLMDLREDLSELSNVTDD
;
A
#
# COMPACT_ATOMS: atom_id res chain seq x y z
N GLU A 1 19.65 -3.87 -23.11
CA GLU A 1 19.00 -2.55 -23.25
C GLU A 1 17.55 -2.62 -23.73
N LYS A 2 17.25 -3.10 -24.95
CA LYS A 2 15.85 -3.19 -25.47
C LYS A 2 14.88 -3.97 -24.54
N MET A 3 15.32 -5.10 -24.00
CA MET A 3 14.55 -5.91 -23.03
C MET A 3 14.27 -5.15 -21.72
N GLN A 4 15.26 -4.43 -21.17
CA GLN A 4 15.09 -3.64 -19.95
C GLN A 4 14.09 -2.49 -20.16
N ASN A 5 14.17 -1.82 -21.31
CA ASN A 5 13.23 -0.74 -21.66
C ASN A 5 11.81 -1.28 -21.80
N PHE A 6 11.62 -2.41 -22.47
CA PHE A 6 10.32 -3.04 -22.61
C PHE A 6 9.74 -3.49 -21.26
N TYR A 7 10.57 -4.10 -20.40
CA TYR A 7 10.17 -4.49 -19.06
C TYR A 7 9.72 -3.28 -18.22
N ASP A 8 10.46 -2.16 -18.26
CA ASP A 8 10.08 -0.93 -17.58
C ASP A 8 8.75 -0.36 -18.11
N VAL A 9 8.51 -0.42 -19.42
CA VAL A 9 7.23 -0.02 -20.03
C VAL A 9 6.08 -0.90 -19.52
N LEU A 10 6.28 -2.22 -19.42
CA LEU A 10 5.27 -3.12 -18.86
C LEU A 10 4.96 -2.80 -17.40
N LEU A 11 5.96 -2.52 -16.57
CA LEU A 11 5.75 -2.11 -15.17
C LEU A 11 4.95 -0.80 -15.08
N ARG A 12 5.25 0.18 -15.93
CA ARG A 12 4.50 1.44 -16.00
C ARG A 12 3.05 1.20 -16.43
N ARG A 13 2.85 0.34 -17.44
CA ARG A 13 1.51 -0.05 -17.89
C ARG A 13 0.73 -0.75 -16.78
N PHE A 14 1.37 -1.66 -16.04
CA PHE A 14 0.75 -2.34 -14.90
C PHE A 14 0.23 -1.33 -13.87
N VAL A 15 1.06 -0.38 -13.46
CA VAL A 15 0.66 0.67 -12.51
C VAL A 15 -0.49 1.50 -13.07
N ALA A 16 -0.42 1.93 -14.33
CA ALA A 16 -1.48 2.71 -14.96
C ALA A 16 -2.83 1.95 -15.03
N VAL A 17 -2.81 0.64 -15.32
CA VAL A 17 -4.02 -0.19 -15.30
C VAL A 17 -4.55 -0.32 -13.87
N GLY A 18 -3.68 -0.54 -12.89
CA GLY A 18 -4.09 -0.62 -11.48
C GLY A 18 -4.67 0.69 -10.93
N ASP A 19 -4.13 1.84 -11.32
CA ASP A 19 -4.71 3.14 -10.99
C ASP A 19 -6.05 3.36 -11.71
N ALA A 20 -6.17 2.92 -12.97
CA ALA A 20 -7.43 2.96 -13.69
C ALA A 20 -8.52 2.10 -13.02
N VAL A 21 -8.18 0.93 -12.48
CA VAL A 21 -9.11 0.07 -11.71
C VAL A 21 -9.71 0.84 -10.53
N PHE A 22 -8.90 1.63 -9.82
CA PHE A 22 -9.40 2.47 -8.73
C PHE A 22 -10.32 3.60 -9.23
N ASN A 23 -9.96 4.26 -10.33
CA ASN A 23 -10.69 5.44 -10.83
C ASN A 23 -11.96 5.12 -11.63
N SER A 24 -12.00 4.01 -12.37
CA SER A 24 -13.10 3.71 -13.30
C SER A 24 -13.58 2.25 -13.22
N GLY A 25 -13.15 1.49 -12.21
CA GLY A 25 -13.52 0.09 -12.04
C GLY A 25 -12.92 -0.85 -13.09
N SER A 26 -13.50 -2.05 -13.20
CA SER A 26 -13.05 -3.13 -14.11
C SER A 26 -13.18 -2.78 -15.61
N GLY A 27 -14.07 -1.86 -15.96
CA GLY A 27 -14.41 -1.56 -17.34
C GLY A 27 -15.33 -2.58 -18.02
N GLY A 28 -16.00 -3.44 -17.25
CA GLY A 28 -16.96 -4.43 -17.77
C GLY A 28 -16.30 -5.62 -18.53
N PRO A 29 -17.10 -6.40 -19.27
CA PRO A 29 -16.63 -7.58 -20.02
C PRO A 29 -15.72 -7.24 -21.21
N ASP A 30 -15.69 -5.98 -21.66
CA ASP A 30 -14.91 -5.58 -22.84
C ASP A 30 -13.44 -5.25 -22.51
N LEU A 31 -13.18 -4.73 -21.29
CA LEU A 31 -11.83 -4.32 -20.88
C LEU A 31 -11.18 -5.28 -19.89
N GLU A 32 -11.95 -5.90 -18.99
CA GLU A 32 -11.48 -6.89 -18.00
C GLU A 32 -10.13 -6.53 -17.36
N ARG A 33 -10.03 -5.34 -16.74
CA ARG A 33 -8.73 -4.82 -16.25
C ARG A 33 -8.04 -5.73 -15.24
N TYR A 34 -8.79 -6.50 -14.46
CA TYR A 34 -8.22 -7.51 -13.56
C TYR A 34 -7.52 -8.65 -14.32
N GLU A 35 -8.09 -9.10 -15.43
CA GLU A 35 -7.47 -10.11 -16.29
C GLU A 35 -6.24 -9.55 -17.02
N GLN A 36 -6.28 -8.27 -17.41
CA GLN A 36 -5.10 -7.58 -17.93
C GLN A 36 -3.95 -7.57 -16.92
N LEU A 37 -4.22 -7.28 -15.64
CA LEU A 37 -3.19 -7.31 -14.59
C LEU A 37 -2.60 -8.71 -14.43
N ASN A 38 -3.45 -9.75 -14.39
CA ASN A 38 -3.00 -11.13 -14.31
C ASN A 38 -2.11 -11.53 -15.51
N SER A 39 -2.52 -11.15 -16.71
CA SER A 39 -1.78 -11.41 -17.94
C SER A 39 -0.44 -10.68 -17.96
N LEU A 40 -0.40 -9.43 -17.50
CA LEU A 40 0.83 -8.66 -17.35
C LEU A 40 1.77 -9.30 -16.33
N THR A 41 1.26 -9.78 -15.19
CA THR A 41 2.07 -10.50 -14.20
C THR A 41 2.68 -11.76 -14.77
N LYS A 42 1.93 -12.56 -15.54
CA LYS A 42 2.46 -13.77 -16.21
C LYS A 42 3.58 -13.42 -17.19
N THR A 43 3.42 -12.35 -17.99
CA THR A 43 4.45 -11.88 -18.91
C THR A 43 5.69 -11.36 -18.17
N LEU A 44 5.50 -10.57 -17.10
CA LEU A 44 6.61 -10.09 -16.26
C LEU A 44 7.37 -11.24 -15.60
N TYR A 45 6.67 -12.31 -15.19
CA TYR A 45 7.28 -13.53 -14.68
C TYR A 45 8.09 -14.24 -15.77
N ALA A 46 7.51 -14.52 -16.93
CA ALA A 46 8.23 -15.18 -18.03
C ALA A 46 9.51 -14.43 -18.42
N MET A 47 9.42 -13.10 -18.59
CA MET A 47 10.59 -12.27 -18.87
C MET A 47 11.63 -12.26 -17.75
N SER A 48 11.20 -12.41 -16.49
CA SER A 48 12.13 -12.51 -15.36
C SER A 48 12.88 -13.84 -15.34
N GLN A 49 12.28 -14.93 -15.87
CA GLN A 49 12.96 -16.21 -16.04
C GLN A 49 13.98 -16.14 -17.17
N ASP A 50 13.66 -15.46 -18.27
CA ASP A 50 14.58 -15.30 -19.41
C ASP A 50 15.79 -14.43 -19.09
N SER A 51 15.64 -13.43 -18.22
CA SER A 51 16.68 -12.44 -17.93
C SER A 51 16.58 -11.88 -16.50
N PRO A 52 16.97 -12.67 -15.48
CA PRO A 52 16.77 -12.33 -14.07
C PRO A 52 17.54 -11.08 -13.63
N GLU A 53 18.78 -10.89 -14.11
CA GLU A 53 19.59 -9.71 -13.77
C GLU A 53 18.99 -8.41 -14.31
N CYS A 54 18.49 -8.44 -15.54
CA CYS A 54 17.81 -7.31 -16.15
C CYS A 54 16.52 -6.96 -15.39
N ALA A 55 15.70 -7.97 -15.09
CA ALA A 55 14.48 -7.78 -14.33
C ALA A 55 14.78 -7.21 -12.93
N GLY A 56 15.78 -7.77 -12.23
CA GLY A 56 16.19 -7.30 -10.91
C GLY A 56 16.65 -5.84 -10.90
N SER A 57 17.45 -5.44 -11.88
CA SER A 57 17.91 -4.05 -12.03
C SER A 57 16.75 -3.07 -12.28
N VAL A 58 15.82 -3.43 -13.18
CA VAL A 58 14.65 -2.59 -13.49
C VAL A 58 13.72 -2.46 -12.28
N TRP A 59 13.47 -3.55 -11.56
CA TRP A 59 12.68 -3.53 -10.33
C TRP A 59 13.33 -2.69 -9.23
N ASN A 60 14.64 -2.79 -9.02
CA ASN A 60 15.34 -1.96 -8.04
C ASN A 60 15.25 -0.47 -8.38
N ARG A 61 15.44 -0.11 -9.65
CA ARG A 61 15.22 1.27 -10.11
C ARG A 61 13.79 1.71 -9.82
N ARG A 62 12.79 0.85 -10.07
CA ARG A 62 11.38 1.16 -9.85
C ARG A 62 11.05 1.35 -8.37
N LEU A 63 11.56 0.47 -7.49
CA LEU A 63 11.43 0.59 -6.04
C LEU A 63 12.09 1.87 -5.51
N GLY A 64 13.23 2.27 -6.06
CA GLY A 64 13.86 3.55 -5.74
C GLY A 64 12.97 4.75 -6.09
N ILE A 65 12.38 4.76 -7.29
CA ILE A 65 11.43 5.81 -7.71
C ILE A 65 10.21 5.84 -6.78
N PHE A 66 9.69 4.68 -6.40
CA PHE A 66 8.57 4.57 -5.46
C PHE A 66 8.90 5.10 -4.07
N GLN A 67 10.08 4.75 -3.54
CA GLN A 67 10.53 5.24 -2.25
C GLN A 67 10.72 6.77 -2.26
N GLN A 68 11.29 7.32 -3.34
CA GLN A 68 11.40 8.78 -3.52
C GLN A 68 10.02 9.46 -3.59
N ALA A 69 9.05 8.83 -4.27
CA ALA A 69 7.69 9.35 -4.36
C ALA A 69 6.98 9.36 -3.01
N VAL A 70 7.11 8.28 -2.21
CA VAL A 70 6.57 8.23 -0.83
C VAL A 70 7.25 9.28 0.03
N ALA A 71 8.58 9.38 0.00
CA ALA A 71 9.32 10.37 0.77
C ALA A 71 8.94 11.82 0.39
N LYS A 72 8.67 12.09 -0.89
CA LYS A 72 8.16 13.39 -1.34
C LYS A 72 6.78 13.67 -0.74
N ARG A 73 5.85 12.73 -0.84
CA ARG A 73 4.49 12.89 -0.30
C ARG A 73 4.48 13.09 1.22
N LEU A 74 5.36 12.40 1.95
CA LEU A 74 5.52 12.61 3.40
C LEU A 74 5.91 14.06 3.72
N ARG A 75 6.91 14.61 3.03
CA ARG A 75 7.31 16.02 3.19
C ARG A 75 6.19 16.99 2.81
N ASP A 76 5.50 16.72 1.70
CA ASP A 76 4.40 17.58 1.24
C ASP A 76 3.26 17.60 2.29
N VAL A 77 2.98 16.48 2.97
CA VAL A 77 2.01 16.42 4.07
C VAL A 77 2.47 17.23 5.28
N GLU A 78 3.73 17.15 5.69
CA GLU A 78 4.28 17.91 6.81
C GLU A 78 4.21 19.42 6.55
N VAL A 79 4.59 19.86 5.35
CA VAL A 79 4.55 21.27 4.94
C VAL A 79 3.12 21.79 4.84
N ASN A 80 2.20 21.03 4.24
CA ASN A 80 0.79 21.44 4.14
C ASN A 80 0.10 21.50 5.50
N SER A 81 0.55 20.69 6.49
CA SER A 81 0.02 20.78 7.85
C SER A 81 0.47 22.05 8.59
N LEU A 82 1.46 22.79 8.05
CA LEU A 82 2.00 24.05 8.59
C LEU A 82 1.47 25.30 7.86
N GLY A 83 0.74 25.14 6.75
CA GLY A 83 0.21 26.24 5.94
C GLY A 83 -1.31 26.22 5.83
N ASP A 84 -1.92 27.40 5.75
CA ASP A 84 -3.37 27.67 5.55
C ASP A 84 -3.88 27.29 4.13
N ALA A 85 -3.36 26.20 3.55
CA ALA A 85 -3.57 25.84 2.16
C ALA A 85 -4.58 24.70 2.02
N CYS A 86 -5.79 25.07 1.59
CA CYS A 86 -6.82 24.30 0.88
C CYS A 86 -7.15 22.90 1.43
N GLU A 87 -8.38 22.77 1.94
CA GLU A 87 -9.09 21.55 2.36
C GLU A 87 -9.23 20.50 1.23
N GLY A 88 -8.11 19.96 0.76
CA GLY A 88 -8.06 18.79 -0.12
C GLY A 88 -7.52 17.59 0.65
N GLU A 89 -8.12 16.42 0.43
CA GLU A 89 -7.75 15.11 0.99
C GLU A 89 -6.36 14.64 0.49
N PHE A 90 -5.30 15.40 0.77
CA PHE A 90 -3.95 15.03 0.35
C PHE A 90 -3.41 13.92 1.26
N SER A 91 -3.45 12.70 0.73
CA SER A 91 -2.93 11.50 1.39
C SER A 91 -1.48 11.22 1.01
N ALA A 92 -0.65 10.90 2.02
CA ALA A 92 0.72 10.43 1.82
C ALA A 92 0.79 8.99 1.29
N TRP A 93 -0.33 8.29 1.24
CA TRP A 93 -0.37 6.86 0.91
C TRP A 93 -0.10 6.60 -0.58
N PRO A 94 0.52 5.46 -0.92
CA PRO A 94 0.77 5.08 -2.31
C PRO A 94 -0.52 4.96 -3.15
N SER A 95 -0.37 5.03 -4.48
CA SER A 95 -1.48 4.77 -5.40
C SER A 95 -1.84 3.28 -5.46
N THR A 96 -3.07 2.98 -5.84
CA THR A 96 -3.57 1.60 -5.95
C THR A 96 -2.74 0.78 -6.93
N GLY A 97 -2.32 1.35 -8.06
CA GLY A 97 -1.46 0.68 -9.02
C GLY A 97 -0.09 0.32 -8.46
N MET A 98 0.49 1.17 -7.60
CA MET A 98 1.74 0.86 -6.90
C MET A 98 1.53 -0.29 -5.89
N LEU A 99 0.44 -0.27 -5.12
CA LEU A 99 0.10 -1.33 -4.16
C LEU A 99 -0.15 -2.68 -4.86
N LEU A 100 -0.86 -2.68 -5.98
CA LEU A 100 -1.08 -3.87 -6.81
C LEU A 100 0.23 -4.38 -7.42
N LEU A 101 1.14 -3.48 -7.79
CA LEU A 101 2.44 -3.91 -8.31
C LEU A 101 3.28 -4.57 -7.22
N MET A 102 3.24 -4.04 -5.98
CA MET A 102 3.83 -4.71 -4.83
C MET A 102 3.18 -6.09 -4.59
N ARG A 103 1.85 -6.20 -4.70
CA ARG A 103 1.15 -7.49 -4.61
C ARG A 103 1.63 -8.53 -5.62
N ALA A 104 2.01 -8.11 -6.83
CA ALA A 104 2.49 -8.98 -7.90
C ALA A 104 3.95 -9.45 -7.71
N LEU A 105 4.77 -8.65 -7.02
CA LEU A 105 6.20 -8.92 -6.83
C LEU A 105 6.53 -10.30 -6.22
N PRO A 106 5.88 -10.80 -5.15
CA PRO A 106 6.19 -12.12 -4.57
C PRO A 106 5.74 -13.29 -5.47
N HIS A 107 4.91 -13.04 -6.50
CA HIS A 107 4.60 -14.03 -7.53
C HIS A 107 5.67 -14.09 -8.62
N ILE A 108 6.45 -13.01 -8.77
CA ILE A 108 7.52 -12.91 -9.77
C ILE A 108 8.85 -13.40 -9.20
N PHE A 109 9.13 -13.06 -7.94
CA PHE A 109 10.40 -13.37 -7.27
C PHE A 109 10.19 -14.15 -5.97
N PRO A 110 11.14 -15.02 -5.60
CA PRO A 110 11.05 -15.80 -4.37
C PRO A 110 11.07 -14.89 -3.12
N SER A 111 10.05 -15.02 -2.27
CA SER A 111 9.95 -14.25 -1.01
C SER A 111 10.58 -14.93 0.21
N THR A 112 10.95 -16.20 0.07
CA THR A 112 11.53 -17.03 1.15
C THR A 112 12.98 -16.71 1.45
N ASP A 113 13.70 -16.13 0.50
CA ASP A 113 15.14 -15.90 0.58
C ASP A 113 15.52 -14.97 1.73
N ARG A 114 16.63 -15.28 2.41
CA ARG A 114 17.14 -14.45 3.52
C ARG A 114 17.42 -13.01 3.07
N ARG A 115 18.03 -12.87 1.89
CA ARG A 115 18.35 -11.60 1.26
C ARG A 115 18.15 -11.75 -0.24
N HIS A 116 17.13 -11.09 -0.77
CA HIS A 116 16.87 -11.02 -2.20
C HIS A 116 17.01 -9.58 -2.69
N ALA A 117 17.61 -9.39 -3.86
CA ALA A 117 17.95 -8.08 -4.39
C ALA A 117 16.74 -7.16 -4.61
N VAL A 118 15.54 -7.73 -4.81
CA VAL A 118 14.30 -6.97 -5.09
C VAL A 118 13.27 -7.07 -3.96
N VAL A 119 13.14 -8.25 -3.35
CA VAL A 119 12.06 -8.50 -2.36
C VAL A 119 12.41 -7.83 -1.03
N THR A 120 13.68 -7.86 -0.62
CA THR A 120 14.13 -7.20 0.60
C THR A 120 13.88 -5.69 0.58
N PRO A 121 14.30 -4.93 -0.46
CA PRO A 121 13.98 -3.50 -0.50
C PRO A 121 12.48 -3.22 -0.63
N ALA A 122 11.70 -4.08 -1.30
CA ALA A 122 10.24 -3.93 -1.34
C ALA A 122 9.60 -4.10 0.05
N LEU A 123 10.06 -5.07 0.84
CA LEU A 123 9.59 -5.29 2.20
C LEU A 123 9.96 -4.11 3.13
N LEU A 124 11.17 -3.57 2.98
CA LEU A 124 11.60 -2.37 3.70
C LEU A 124 10.76 -1.15 3.33
N LEU A 125 10.42 -0.99 2.05
CA LEU A 125 9.53 0.09 1.60
C LEU A 125 8.12 -0.07 2.18
N LEU A 126 7.56 -1.28 2.23
CA LEU A 126 6.28 -1.54 2.91
C LEU A 126 6.35 -1.20 4.40
N GLY A 127 7.47 -1.52 5.08
CA GLY A 127 7.74 -1.14 6.47
C GLY A 127 7.75 0.36 6.66
N GLN A 128 8.46 1.07 5.79
CA GLN A 128 8.51 2.52 5.80
C GLN A 128 7.12 3.14 5.62
N ILE A 129 6.33 2.64 4.66
CA ILE A 129 4.96 3.11 4.41
C ILE A 129 4.14 2.95 5.69
N LEU A 130 4.01 1.73 6.23
CA LEU A 130 3.17 1.46 7.41
C LEU A 130 3.59 2.26 8.65
N ALA A 131 4.90 2.43 8.85
CA ALA A 131 5.41 3.12 10.03
C ALA A 131 5.28 4.64 9.93
N GLN A 132 5.52 5.24 8.76
CA GLN A 132 5.71 6.69 8.63
C GLN A 132 4.55 7.43 7.97
N THR A 133 3.69 6.78 7.19
CA THR A 133 2.61 7.51 6.50
C THR A 133 1.46 7.84 7.46
N PRO A 134 1.13 9.12 7.68
CA PRO A 134 0.03 9.50 8.56
C PRO A 134 -1.30 9.03 7.98
N VAL A 135 -2.18 8.53 8.85
CA VAL A 135 -3.56 8.18 8.52
C VAL A 135 -4.45 9.38 8.79
N LYS A 136 -5.11 9.91 7.76
CA LYS A 136 -6.02 11.07 7.87
C LYS A 136 -7.45 10.72 7.46
N THR A 137 -7.63 9.76 6.56
CA THR A 137 -8.94 9.40 5.99
C THR A 137 -9.26 7.91 6.16
N ARG A 138 -10.53 7.53 6.03
CA ARG A 138 -10.94 6.10 6.02
C ARG A 138 -10.24 5.32 4.89
N CYS A 139 -9.99 5.97 3.75
CA CYS A 139 -9.26 5.40 2.62
C CYS A 139 -7.79 5.11 2.97
N ASP A 140 -7.19 5.89 3.86
CA ASP A 140 -5.83 5.65 4.34
C ASP A 140 -5.76 4.40 5.22
N VAL A 141 -6.78 4.19 6.07
CA VAL A 141 -6.90 2.97 6.90
C VAL A 141 -6.98 1.73 6.00
N THR A 142 -7.80 1.76 4.95
CA THR A 142 -7.93 0.60 4.03
C THR A 142 -6.64 0.32 3.26
N LYS A 143 -5.93 1.36 2.78
CA LYS A 143 -4.61 1.20 2.17
C LYS A 143 -3.58 0.65 3.14
N GLY A 144 -3.62 1.08 4.41
CA GLY A 144 -2.77 0.55 5.48
C GLY A 144 -3.04 -0.90 5.80
N LEU A 145 -4.31 -1.29 5.93
CA LEU A 145 -4.72 -2.68 6.12
C LEU A 145 -4.24 -3.55 4.96
N PHE A 146 -4.37 -3.06 3.72
CA PHE A 146 -3.85 -3.76 2.54
C PHE A 146 -2.34 -3.93 2.60
N CYS A 147 -1.58 -2.88 2.95
CA CYS A 147 -0.12 -2.95 3.09
C CYS A 147 0.32 -3.92 4.21
N ALA A 148 -0.39 -3.93 5.35
CA ALA A 148 -0.14 -4.86 6.45
C ALA A 148 -0.37 -6.31 6.01
N ALA A 149 -1.48 -6.58 5.32
CA ALA A 149 -1.78 -7.90 4.75
C ALA A 149 -0.71 -8.35 3.74
N LEU A 150 -0.27 -7.45 2.85
CA LEU A 150 0.83 -7.73 1.92
C LEU A 150 2.12 -8.12 2.64
N MET A 151 2.50 -7.37 3.66
CA MET A 151 3.73 -7.65 4.42
C MET A 151 3.66 -9.00 5.14
N MET A 152 2.48 -9.36 5.65
CA MET A 152 2.23 -10.69 6.22
C MET A 152 2.34 -11.79 5.15
N GLU A 153 1.82 -11.56 3.94
CA GLU A 153 1.94 -12.52 2.82
C GLU A 153 3.40 -12.75 2.43
N TYR A 154 4.21 -11.69 2.33
CA TYR A 154 5.64 -11.78 2.04
C TYR A 154 6.40 -12.59 3.10
N THR A 155 6.06 -12.41 4.37
CA THR A 155 6.78 -13.00 5.50
C THR A 155 6.28 -14.39 5.88
N LYS A 156 5.08 -14.78 5.46
CA LYS A 156 4.43 -16.07 5.77
C LYS A 156 5.29 -17.27 5.36
N GLY A 157 5.78 -17.29 4.12
CA GLY A 157 6.63 -18.40 3.62
C GLY A 157 7.96 -18.51 4.35
N ALA A 158 8.53 -17.37 4.75
CA ALA A 158 9.80 -17.29 5.47
C ALA A 158 9.67 -17.46 6.99
N LYS A 159 8.43 -17.59 7.53
CA LYS A 159 8.12 -17.62 8.97
C LYS A 159 8.75 -16.46 9.76
N ARG A 160 8.79 -15.27 9.15
CA ARG A 160 9.31 -14.06 9.80
C ARG A 160 8.19 -13.31 10.48
N PHE A 161 8.52 -12.60 11.55
CA PHE A 161 7.58 -11.72 12.23
C PHE A 161 7.68 -10.30 11.60
N PRO A 162 6.58 -9.74 11.05
CA PRO A 162 6.54 -8.37 10.54
C PRO A 162 6.04 -7.39 11.64
N PRO A 163 6.95 -6.74 12.40
CA PRO A 163 6.54 -5.91 13.53
C PRO A 163 5.68 -4.72 13.10
N GLU A 164 6.00 -4.05 11.99
CA GLU A 164 5.25 -2.88 11.51
C GLU A 164 3.82 -3.24 11.13
N ALA A 165 3.60 -4.38 10.47
CA ALA A 165 2.25 -4.85 10.13
C ALA A 165 1.43 -5.17 11.38
N THR A 166 2.02 -5.88 12.35
CA THR A 166 1.33 -6.22 13.60
C THR A 166 1.02 -4.99 14.44
N ALA A 167 1.94 -4.03 14.50
CA ALA A 167 1.77 -2.77 15.20
C ALA A 167 0.68 -1.92 14.52
N PHE A 168 0.65 -1.86 13.19
CA PHE A 168 -0.39 -1.14 12.45
C PHE A 168 -1.76 -1.75 12.69
N LEU A 169 -1.90 -3.09 12.62
CA LEU A 169 -3.16 -3.77 12.91
C LEU A 169 -3.64 -3.51 14.34
N ALA A 170 -2.75 -3.60 15.32
CA ALA A 170 -3.09 -3.31 16.70
C ALA A 170 -3.55 -1.85 16.86
N SER A 171 -2.88 -0.90 16.23
CA SER A 171 -3.26 0.51 16.29
C SER A 171 -4.55 0.83 15.51
N ALA A 172 -4.81 0.14 14.39
CA ALA A 172 -6.08 0.24 13.67
C ALA A 172 -7.25 -0.30 14.50
N LEU A 173 -7.08 -1.40 15.23
CA LEU A 173 -8.10 -1.92 16.14
C LEU A 173 -8.36 -0.95 17.31
N ARG A 174 -7.31 -0.35 17.87
CA ARG A 174 -7.41 0.63 18.95
C ARG A 174 -8.15 1.90 18.55
N LEU A 175 -8.03 2.32 17.29
CA LEU A 175 -8.74 3.48 16.76
C LEU A 175 -10.27 3.35 16.92
N TYR A 176 -10.79 2.12 16.92
CA TYR A 176 -12.23 1.84 17.03
C TYR A 176 -12.63 1.19 18.36
N ALA A 177 -11.73 1.14 19.34
CA ALA A 177 -12.04 0.64 20.69
C ALA A 177 -12.75 1.72 21.53
N ASP A 178 -13.42 1.32 22.63
CA ASP A 178 -14.18 2.25 23.49
C ASP A 178 -13.31 3.32 24.18
N ASP A 179 -12.03 3.04 24.44
CA ASP A 179 -11.10 3.91 25.17
C ASP A 179 -9.99 4.43 24.24
N VAL A 180 -10.38 5.30 23.31
CA VAL A 180 -9.53 5.79 22.21
C VAL A 180 -8.38 6.67 22.71
N GLU A 181 -8.66 7.57 23.65
CA GLU A 181 -7.72 8.61 24.09
C GLU A 181 -6.58 8.07 24.97
N SER A 182 -6.87 7.16 25.90
CA SER A 182 -5.83 6.60 26.77
C SER A 182 -4.90 5.63 26.01
N VAL A 183 -5.42 4.99 24.96
CA VAL A 183 -4.74 3.90 24.26
C VAL A 183 -3.88 4.40 23.09
N LEU A 184 -4.26 5.49 22.42
CA LEU A 184 -3.48 6.06 21.31
C LEU A 184 -2.20 6.78 21.78
N GLY A 185 -2.17 7.29 23.02
CA GLY A 185 -0.94 7.80 23.65
C GLY A 185 0.16 6.74 23.83
N THR A 186 -0.21 5.46 23.82
CA THR A 186 0.70 4.29 23.88
C THR A 186 0.93 3.61 22.53
N SER A 187 0.40 4.15 21.43
CA SER A 187 0.58 3.53 20.11
C SER A 187 2.07 3.50 19.73
N PRO A 188 2.63 2.34 19.37
CA PRO A 188 4.04 2.21 19.02
C PRO A 188 4.39 2.82 17.65
N LEU A 189 3.39 3.20 16.83
CA LEU A 189 3.60 3.73 15.49
C LEU A 189 3.23 5.21 15.38
N PRO A 190 4.10 6.04 14.76
CA PRO A 190 3.82 7.46 14.54
C PRO A 190 2.78 7.71 13.45
N SER A 191 2.47 6.72 12.60
CA SER A 191 1.46 6.85 11.53
C SER A 191 0.04 7.15 12.02
N LEU A 192 -0.28 6.85 13.29
CA LEU A 192 -1.62 7.04 13.86
C LEU A 192 -1.69 8.11 14.94
N SER A 193 -0.59 8.85 15.20
CA SER A 193 -0.57 9.87 16.26
C SER A 193 -1.54 11.02 16.02
N ASN A 194 -1.85 11.31 14.74
CA ASN A 194 -2.71 12.43 14.35
C ASN A 194 -4.12 11.98 13.94
N ALA A 195 -4.42 10.67 13.99
CA ALA A 195 -5.71 10.13 13.56
C ALA A 195 -6.87 10.53 14.48
N THR A 196 -6.58 10.88 15.75
CA THR A 196 -7.57 11.38 16.71
C THR A 196 -8.20 12.70 16.32
N ASN A 197 -7.50 13.50 15.50
CA ASN A 197 -7.94 14.84 15.13
C ASN A 197 -8.92 14.82 13.95
N CYS A 198 -9.25 13.64 13.42
CA CYS A 198 -10.12 13.48 12.25
C CYS A 198 -11.47 12.90 12.70
N SER A 199 -12.50 13.74 12.80
CA SER A 199 -13.87 13.34 13.21
C SER A 199 -14.41 12.19 12.35
N GLN A 200 -14.23 12.27 11.03
CA GLN A 200 -14.67 11.24 10.09
C GLN A 200 -14.15 9.82 10.40
N LEU A 201 -13.00 9.68 11.07
CA LEU A 201 -12.48 8.37 11.46
C LEU A 201 -13.19 7.81 12.69
N MET A 202 -13.61 8.66 13.63
CA MET A 202 -14.26 8.26 14.87
C MET A 202 -15.74 7.92 14.66
N ASP A 203 -16.40 8.63 13.74
CA ASP A 203 -17.83 8.49 13.47
C ASP A 203 -18.18 7.13 12.82
N LEU A 204 -17.20 6.34 12.38
CA LEU A 204 -17.45 5.04 11.70
C LEU A 204 -18.22 4.05 12.57
N ARG A 205 -18.02 4.10 13.89
CA ARG A 205 -18.76 3.25 14.83
C ARG A 205 -20.23 3.67 14.92
N GLU A 206 -20.48 4.98 14.94
CA GLU A 206 -21.83 5.53 14.95
C GLU A 206 -22.54 5.16 13.63
N ASP A 207 -21.87 5.38 12.49
CA ASP A 207 -22.37 5.00 11.16
C ASP A 207 -22.72 3.49 11.07
N LEU A 208 -21.89 2.62 11.63
CA LEU A 208 -22.16 1.17 11.65
C LEU A 208 -23.33 0.79 12.55
N SER A 209 -23.50 1.48 13.68
CA SER A 209 -24.64 1.26 14.57
C SER A 209 -25.96 1.69 13.91
N GLU A 210 -25.94 2.81 13.18
CA GLU A 210 -27.08 3.28 12.38
C GLU A 210 -27.43 2.28 11.27
N LEU A 211 -26.43 1.75 10.55
CA LEU A 211 -26.64 0.73 9.51
C LEU A 211 -27.23 -0.57 10.06
N SER A 212 -26.85 -1.01 11.27
CA SER A 212 -27.41 -2.21 11.88
C SER A 212 -28.88 -2.04 12.29
N ASN A 213 -29.27 -0.84 12.70
CA ASN A 213 -30.66 -0.54 13.07
C ASN A 213 -31.58 -0.48 11.85
N VAL A 214 -31.05 -0.18 10.66
CA VAL A 214 -31.82 -0.10 9.40
C VAL A 214 -32.13 -1.49 8.82
N THR A 215 -31.39 -2.54 9.21
CA THR A 215 -31.62 -3.91 8.71
C THR A 215 -32.64 -4.72 9.51
N ASP A 216 -33.14 -4.18 10.63
CA ASP A 216 -34.13 -4.83 11.51
C ASP A 216 -35.59 -4.35 11.28
N ASP A 217 -35.84 -3.46 10.31
CA ASP A 217 -37.17 -3.06 9.80
C ASP A 217 -37.46 -3.66 8.41
#